data_AF-A0A836B1U9-F1
#
_entry.id   AF-A0A836B1U9-F1
#
_cell.length_a   1.000
_cell.length_b   1.000
_cell.length_c   1.000
_cell.angle_alpha   90.00
_cell.angle_beta   90.00
_cell.angle_gamma   90.00
#
_symmetry.space_group_name_H-M   'P 1'
#
loop_
_entity.id
_entity.type
_entity.pdbx_description
1 polymer ?
#
loop_
_entity_poly.entity_id
_entity_poly.type
_entity_poly.pdbx_seq_one_letter_code
_entity_poly.pdbx_strand_id
1 'polypeptide(L)'
;MSPGDTGLHVYDTAYGRVGLAICWGQWFPEVARALVLQGAEVLLYPSCIGDEPHDPATDSYPHWVRVQQGHAAANLVPLLAANRMGREQLAGAAAAVTYYGGSFIAGAQGQVLAQVGASPKALAHGDRDPAPELAEGFVTAEVDLAALAASRVEWGIFRDRRPDLYGPLLTKDGCGGGGGSAYGYGGSSKGGSKAGCAAGCSGKEDGH
;
A
#
# COMPACT_ATOMS: atom_id res chain seq x y z
N MET A 1 -11.28 -17.24 -5.55
CA MET A 1 -10.88 -16.72 -4.22
C MET A 1 -12.00 -15.82 -3.73
N SER A 2 -12.49 -16.04 -2.52
CA SER A 2 -13.46 -15.14 -1.89
C SER A 2 -12.73 -14.01 -1.16
N PRO A 3 -13.23 -12.77 -1.14
CA PRO A 3 -12.69 -11.73 -0.28
C PRO A 3 -12.69 -12.15 1.19
N GLY A 4 -11.70 -11.70 1.96
CA GLY A 4 -11.69 -11.92 3.41
C GLY A 4 -12.85 -11.20 4.10
N ASP A 5 -13.42 -11.84 5.13
CA ASP A 5 -14.63 -11.42 5.84
C ASP A 5 -14.36 -10.95 7.29
N THR A 6 -13.12 -11.07 7.77
CA THR A 6 -12.71 -10.67 9.13
C THR A 6 -12.57 -9.15 9.29
N GLY A 7 -12.31 -8.43 8.19
CA GLY A 7 -11.92 -7.02 8.23
C GLY A 7 -10.44 -6.82 8.56
N LEU A 8 -10.04 -5.56 8.75
CA LEU A 8 -8.67 -5.17 9.09
C LEU A 8 -8.50 -5.14 10.61
N HIS A 9 -7.44 -5.76 11.12
CA HIS A 9 -7.19 -5.90 12.56
C HIS A 9 -5.82 -5.37 12.99
N VAL A 10 -5.78 -4.84 14.20
CA VAL A 10 -4.57 -4.47 14.93
C VAL A 10 -4.47 -5.34 16.17
N TYR A 11 -3.28 -5.88 16.41
CA TYR A 11 -3.00 -6.79 17.51
C TYR A 11 -2.10 -6.10 18.54
N ASP A 12 -2.47 -6.19 19.81
CA ASP A 12 -1.61 -5.73 20.90
C ASP A 12 -0.57 -6.81 21.21
N THR A 13 0.69 -6.39 21.31
CA THR A 13 1.80 -7.26 21.68
C THR A 13 2.58 -6.64 22.84
N ALA A 14 3.50 -7.41 23.45
CA ALA A 14 4.40 -6.87 24.47
C ALA A 14 5.35 -5.77 23.94
N TYR A 15 5.46 -5.61 22.61
CA TYR A 15 6.41 -4.72 21.94
C TYR A 15 5.73 -3.59 21.15
N GLY A 16 4.41 -3.41 21.32
CA GLY A 16 3.61 -2.41 20.60
C GLY A 16 2.47 -3.02 19.80
N ARG A 17 1.72 -2.17 19.09
CA ARG A 17 0.52 -2.53 18.34
C ARG A 17 0.83 -2.78 16.87
N VAL A 18 0.43 -3.94 16.36
CA VAL A 18 0.82 -4.41 15.03
C VAL A 18 -0.38 -4.51 14.11
N GLY A 19 -0.33 -3.85 12.95
CA GLY A 19 -1.30 -3.97 11.88
C GLY A 19 -0.80 -4.91 10.79
N LEU A 20 -1.66 -5.83 10.33
CA LEU A 20 -1.31 -6.79 9.27
C LEU A 20 -2.14 -6.60 8.01
N ALA A 21 -1.47 -6.68 6.85
CA ALA A 21 -2.11 -6.89 5.56
C ALA A 21 -1.41 -8.02 4.83
N ILE A 22 -2.17 -8.92 4.21
CA ILE A 22 -1.62 -10.14 3.60
C ILE A 22 -1.49 -9.92 2.09
N CYS A 23 -0.27 -10.10 1.58
CA CYS A 23 0.10 -10.06 0.17
C CYS A 23 -0.59 -8.88 -0.54
N TRP A 24 -1.56 -9.14 -1.43
CA TRP A 24 -2.17 -8.12 -2.28
C TRP A 24 -2.74 -6.90 -1.53
N GLY A 25 -3.15 -7.05 -0.26
CA GLY A 25 -3.58 -5.92 0.58
C GLY A 25 -2.54 -4.81 0.71
N GLN A 26 -1.24 -5.12 0.54
CA GLN A 26 -0.14 -4.18 0.63
C GLN A 26 -0.06 -3.16 -0.51
N TRP A 27 -0.81 -3.35 -1.60
CA TRP A 27 -0.88 -2.39 -2.70
C TRP A 27 -1.80 -1.20 -2.38
N PHE A 28 -2.67 -1.35 -1.40
CA PHE A 28 -3.75 -0.41 -1.15
C PHE A 28 -3.41 0.55 0.00
N PRO A 29 -3.25 1.86 -0.27
CA PRO A 29 -2.99 2.85 0.78
C PRO A 29 -4.13 2.93 1.81
N GLU A 30 -5.36 2.59 1.42
CA GLU A 30 -6.53 2.54 2.29
C GLU A 30 -6.35 1.52 3.41
N VAL A 31 -5.76 0.35 3.10
CA VAL A 31 -5.50 -0.71 4.07
C VAL A 31 -4.48 -0.24 5.11
N ALA A 32 -3.36 0.31 4.66
CA ALA A 32 -2.34 0.87 5.54
C ALA A 32 -2.93 1.97 6.45
N ARG A 33 -3.66 2.93 5.87
CA ARG A 33 -4.29 4.02 6.60
C ARG A 33 -5.28 3.51 7.64
N ALA A 34 -6.14 2.56 7.28
CA ALA A 34 -7.15 2.02 8.18
C ALA A 34 -6.52 1.29 9.37
N LEU A 35 -5.47 0.51 9.16
CA LEU A 35 -4.74 -0.16 10.25
C LEU A 35 -4.11 0.85 11.21
N VAL A 36 -3.48 1.92 10.70
CA VAL A 36 -2.85 2.94 11.56
C VAL A 36 -3.89 3.82 12.25
N LEU A 37 -5.05 4.07 11.65
CA LEU A 37 -6.18 4.74 12.33
C LEU A 37 -6.78 3.90 13.47
N GLN A 38 -6.72 2.57 13.37
CA GLN A 38 -7.03 1.66 14.48
C GLN A 38 -5.90 1.60 15.53
N GLY A 39 -4.80 2.31 15.26
CA GLY A 39 -3.67 2.53 16.15
C GLY A 39 -2.55 1.51 16.03
N ALA A 40 -2.37 0.89 14.86
CA ALA A 40 -1.13 0.18 14.55
C ALA A 40 0.06 1.14 14.64
N GLU A 41 1.10 0.71 15.36
CA GLU A 41 2.38 1.41 15.51
C GLU A 41 3.43 0.86 14.53
N VAL A 42 3.22 -0.36 14.04
CA VAL A 42 4.04 -1.05 13.04
C VAL A 42 3.14 -1.77 12.05
N LEU A 43 3.50 -1.78 10.77
CA LEU A 43 2.81 -2.54 9.72
C LEU A 43 3.63 -3.77 9.30
N LEU A 44 3.01 -4.95 9.21
CA LEU A 44 3.65 -6.18 8.73
C LEU A 44 2.92 -6.72 7.50
N TYR A 45 3.68 -6.90 6.41
CA TYR A 45 3.19 -7.41 5.12
C TYR A 45 3.88 -8.70 4.71
N PRO A 46 3.40 -9.87 5.17
CA PRO A 46 3.80 -11.15 4.59
C PRO A 46 3.34 -11.23 3.13
N SER A 47 4.29 -11.50 2.24
CA SER A 47 4.15 -11.39 0.79
C SER A 47 4.61 -12.68 0.10
N CYS A 48 4.01 -12.95 -1.05
CA CYS A 48 4.39 -14.08 -1.91
C CYS A 48 4.27 -13.61 -3.36
N ILE A 49 5.20 -12.77 -3.79
CA ILE A 49 5.20 -12.09 -5.09
C ILE A 49 6.53 -12.32 -5.81
N GLY A 50 6.46 -12.53 -7.12
CA GLY A 50 7.57 -12.95 -7.97
C GLY A 50 7.38 -12.49 -9.40
N ASP A 51 8.06 -13.17 -10.33
CA ASP A 51 7.86 -12.97 -11.75
C ASP A 51 6.42 -13.31 -12.20
N GLU A 52 6.02 -12.75 -13.34
CA GLU A 52 4.76 -13.06 -14.00
C GLU A 52 5.03 -13.99 -15.20
N PRO A 53 4.77 -15.31 -15.12
CA PRO A 53 5.19 -16.24 -16.17
C PRO A 53 4.55 -16.00 -17.55
N HIS A 54 3.43 -15.28 -17.57
CA HIS A 54 2.70 -14.91 -18.77
C HIS A 54 3.14 -13.55 -19.35
N ASP A 55 3.91 -12.77 -18.59
CA ASP A 55 4.54 -11.52 -19.03
C ASP A 55 5.95 -11.37 -18.42
N PRO A 56 6.96 -12.05 -18.99
CA PRO A 56 8.33 -12.05 -18.45
C PRO A 56 9.04 -10.69 -18.48
N ALA A 57 8.47 -9.70 -19.19
CA ALA A 57 9.03 -8.35 -19.25
C ALA A 57 8.63 -7.51 -18.03
N THR A 58 7.61 -7.93 -17.29
CA THR A 58 7.11 -7.21 -16.11
C THR A 58 7.99 -7.50 -14.90
N ASP A 59 8.67 -6.47 -14.42
CA ASP A 59 9.34 -6.45 -13.13
C ASP A 59 8.54 -5.58 -12.15
N SER A 60 7.75 -6.23 -11.28
CA SER A 60 6.96 -5.54 -10.28
C SER A 60 7.76 -5.12 -9.05
N TYR A 61 9.00 -5.59 -8.87
CA TYR A 61 9.77 -5.38 -7.64
C TYR A 61 9.98 -3.88 -7.32
N PRO A 62 10.42 -3.04 -8.28
CA PRO A 62 10.60 -1.62 -8.00
C PRO A 62 9.33 -0.87 -7.61
N HIS A 63 8.21 -1.28 -8.18
CA HIS A 63 6.90 -0.71 -7.89
C HIS A 63 6.42 -1.16 -6.50
N TRP A 64 6.56 -2.45 -6.21
CA TRP A 64 6.23 -3.07 -4.94
C TRP A 64 6.90 -2.33 -3.78
N VAL A 65 8.24 -2.26 -3.75
CA VAL A 65 8.98 -1.57 -2.68
C VAL A 65 8.51 -0.13 -2.50
N ARG A 66 8.35 0.62 -3.60
CA ARG A 66 7.96 2.05 -3.56
C ARG A 66 6.58 2.26 -2.93
N VAL A 67 5.61 1.40 -3.23
CA VAL A 67 4.26 1.50 -2.66
C VAL A 67 4.30 1.30 -1.15
N GLN A 68 5.05 0.33 -0.66
CA GLN A 68 5.20 0.09 0.77
C GLN A 68 5.99 1.20 1.48
N GLN A 69 7.05 1.74 0.87
CA GLN A 69 7.71 2.96 1.37
C GLN A 69 6.71 4.12 1.49
N GLY A 70 5.82 4.28 0.51
CA GLY A 70 4.74 5.26 0.53
C GLY A 70 3.78 5.05 1.69
N HIS A 71 3.39 3.80 1.98
CA HIS A 71 2.52 3.47 3.12
C HIS A 71 3.16 3.83 4.45
N ALA A 72 4.45 3.52 4.63
CA ALA A 72 5.20 3.88 5.81
C ALA A 72 5.25 5.42 5.97
N ALA A 73 5.71 6.12 4.94
CA ALA A 73 5.86 7.58 4.92
C ALA A 73 4.53 8.32 5.15
N ALA A 74 3.45 7.90 4.49
CA ALA A 74 2.15 8.55 4.58
C ALA A 74 1.50 8.36 5.96
N ASN A 75 1.92 7.34 6.73
CA ASN A 75 1.34 7.03 8.03
C ASN A 75 2.30 7.28 9.20
N LEU A 76 3.56 7.64 8.95
CA LEU A 76 4.59 7.84 9.98
C LEU A 76 4.70 6.64 10.93
N VAL A 77 4.78 5.45 10.35
CA VAL A 77 5.00 4.18 11.05
C VAL A 77 6.00 3.32 10.27
N PRO A 78 6.85 2.53 10.95
CA PRO A 78 7.69 1.55 10.29
C PRO A 78 6.85 0.45 9.65
N LEU A 79 7.39 -0.14 8.60
CA LEU A 79 6.74 -1.19 7.82
C LEU A 79 7.75 -2.29 7.50
N LEU A 80 7.39 -3.53 7.75
CA LEU A 80 8.19 -4.70 7.43
C LEU A 80 7.49 -5.51 6.35
N ALA A 81 8.18 -5.71 5.22
CA ALA A 81 7.71 -6.52 4.12
C ALA A 81 8.58 -7.78 4.03
N ALA A 82 7.97 -8.94 4.28
CA ALA A 82 8.64 -10.24 4.21
C ALA A 82 8.12 -11.00 3.00
N ASN A 83 8.96 -11.23 2.00
CA ASN A 83 8.58 -11.89 0.77
C ASN A 83 9.27 -13.26 0.62
N ARG A 84 8.56 -14.17 -0.05
CA ARG A 84 9.11 -15.46 -0.48
C ARG A 84 10.25 -15.27 -1.47
N MET A 85 11.16 -16.24 -1.55
CA MET A 85 12.24 -16.26 -2.54
C MET A 85 12.38 -17.62 -3.21
N GLY A 86 13.01 -17.65 -4.39
CA GLY A 86 13.37 -18.87 -5.10
C GLY A 86 12.35 -19.30 -6.16
N ARG A 87 12.68 -20.35 -6.90
CA ARG A 87 11.88 -20.84 -8.03
C ARG A 87 11.04 -22.04 -7.62
N GLU A 88 9.75 -22.01 -7.92
CA GLU A 88 8.80 -23.06 -7.57
C GLU A 88 7.91 -23.46 -8.73
N GLN A 89 7.81 -24.76 -8.98
CA GLN A 89 6.85 -25.33 -9.91
C GLN A 89 5.59 -25.76 -9.13
N LEU A 90 4.53 -24.97 -9.27
CA LEU A 90 3.23 -25.31 -8.67
C LEU A 90 2.57 -26.45 -9.44
N ALA A 91 1.99 -27.40 -8.70
CA ALA A 91 1.26 -28.52 -9.29
C ALA A 91 0.07 -27.99 -10.11
N GLY A 92 0.01 -28.35 -11.40
CA GLY A 92 -1.03 -27.90 -12.32
C GLY A 92 -0.79 -26.51 -12.94
N ALA A 93 0.30 -25.82 -12.61
CA ALA A 93 0.67 -24.57 -13.28
C ALA A 93 1.44 -24.84 -14.57
N ALA A 94 1.17 -24.05 -15.61
CA ALA A 94 1.82 -24.16 -16.92
C ALA A 94 3.30 -23.73 -16.90
N ALA A 95 3.70 -22.94 -15.90
CA ALA A 95 5.07 -22.45 -15.74
C ALA A 95 5.42 -22.32 -14.26
N ALA A 96 6.71 -22.42 -13.95
CA ALA A 96 7.23 -22.14 -12.61
C ALA A 96 7.29 -20.63 -12.36
N VAL A 97 7.14 -20.24 -11.10
CA VAL A 97 7.24 -18.86 -10.61
C VAL A 97 8.57 -18.68 -9.88
N THR A 98 9.26 -17.58 -10.13
CA THR A 98 10.46 -17.16 -9.40
C THR A 98 10.11 -16.02 -8.47
N TYR A 99 10.06 -16.28 -7.18
CA TYR A 99 9.88 -15.24 -6.16
C TYR A 99 11.18 -14.46 -5.99
N TYR A 100 11.11 -13.15 -6.13
CA TYR A 100 12.28 -12.28 -6.16
C TYR A 100 12.86 -11.96 -4.76
N GLY A 101 12.24 -12.44 -3.68
CA GLY A 101 12.71 -12.14 -2.31
C GLY A 101 12.69 -10.64 -2.04
N GLY A 102 13.84 -10.09 -1.65
CA GLY A 102 14.01 -8.64 -1.46
C GLY A 102 13.22 -8.07 -0.28
N SER A 103 12.99 -8.90 0.75
CA SER A 103 12.38 -8.51 2.03
C SER A 103 13.11 -7.31 2.64
N PHE A 104 12.36 -6.37 3.24
CA PHE A 104 12.93 -5.13 3.74
C PHE A 104 12.14 -4.52 4.89
N ILE A 105 12.80 -3.59 5.58
CA ILE A 105 12.23 -2.76 6.64
C ILE A 105 12.30 -1.31 6.19
N ALA A 106 11.14 -0.65 6.10
CA ALA A 106 11.03 0.79 5.93
C ALA A 106 10.84 1.47 7.29
N GLY A 107 11.55 2.57 7.50
CA GLY A 107 11.32 3.49 8.60
C GLY A 107 10.06 4.34 8.37
N ALA A 108 9.70 5.13 9.38
CA ALA A 108 8.47 5.91 9.38
C ALA A 108 8.38 6.99 8.29
N GLN A 109 9.49 7.40 7.68
CA GLN A 109 9.51 8.38 6.58
C GLN A 109 9.63 7.68 5.21
N GLY A 110 9.53 6.35 5.17
CA GLY A 110 9.65 5.54 3.95
C GLY A 110 11.08 5.20 3.55
N GLN A 111 12.08 5.65 4.30
CA GLN A 111 13.47 5.27 4.08
C GLN A 111 13.67 3.77 4.34
N VAL A 112 14.46 3.08 3.51
CA VAL A 112 14.79 1.67 3.74
C VAL A 112 15.90 1.58 4.77
N LEU A 113 15.60 0.94 5.91
CA LEU A 113 16.54 0.74 7.02
C LEU A 113 17.41 -0.50 6.80
N ALA A 114 16.82 -1.55 6.22
CA ALA A 114 17.51 -2.78 5.90
C ALA A 114 16.75 -3.54 4.80
N GLN A 115 17.47 -4.24 3.93
CA GLN A 115 16.92 -4.99 2.81
C GLN A 115 17.80 -6.21 2.54
N VAL A 116 17.19 -7.39 2.42
CA VAL A 116 17.90 -8.63 2.11
C VAL A 116 18.50 -8.53 0.71
N GLY A 117 19.78 -8.88 0.57
CA GLY A 117 20.50 -8.86 -0.71
C GLY A 117 20.90 -7.49 -1.21
N ALA A 118 20.60 -6.40 -0.49
CA ALA A 118 20.98 -5.06 -0.90
C ALA A 118 22.46 -4.77 -0.67
N SER A 119 23.08 -4.04 -1.58
CA SER A 119 24.44 -3.54 -1.34
C SER A 119 24.43 -2.39 -0.30
N PRO A 120 25.46 -2.27 0.56
CA PRO A 120 25.54 -1.17 1.51
C PRO A 120 25.49 0.23 0.86
N LYS A 121 25.98 0.34 -0.37
CA LYS A 121 25.94 1.58 -1.16
C LYS A 121 24.53 1.93 -1.61
N ALA A 122 23.71 0.94 -1.97
CA ALA A 122 22.34 1.18 -2.41
C ALA A 122 21.41 1.63 -1.27
N LEU A 123 21.70 1.22 -0.04
CA LEU A 123 20.98 1.66 1.16
C LEU A 123 21.47 3.01 1.72
N ALA A 124 22.49 3.61 1.10
CA ALA A 124 22.99 4.91 1.52
C ALA A 124 21.84 5.94 1.45
N HIS A 125 21.78 6.82 2.46
CA HIS A 125 20.73 7.85 2.57
C HIS A 125 19.29 7.32 2.71
N GLY A 126 19.11 6.03 2.98
CA GLY A 126 17.78 5.44 3.15
C GLY A 126 17.08 5.09 1.84
N ASP A 127 17.83 5.01 0.74
CA ASP A 127 17.35 4.52 -0.54
C ASP A 127 17.16 3.00 -0.53
N ARG A 128 16.41 2.49 -1.51
CA ARG A 128 16.27 1.05 -1.77
C ARG A 128 17.31 0.59 -2.77
N ASP A 129 17.75 -0.66 -2.66
CA ASP A 129 18.37 -1.35 -3.79
C ASP A 129 17.27 -1.75 -4.79
N PRO A 130 17.30 -1.28 -6.04
CA PRO A 130 16.29 -1.63 -7.01
C PRO A 130 16.44 -3.04 -7.58
N ALA A 131 17.59 -3.68 -7.37
CA ALA A 131 17.89 -5.02 -7.85
C ALA A 131 18.79 -5.75 -6.84
N PRO A 132 18.28 -6.00 -5.61
CA PRO A 132 19.05 -6.71 -4.60
C PRO A 132 19.40 -8.12 -5.09
N GLU A 133 20.51 -8.66 -4.61
CA GLU A 133 20.89 -10.04 -4.87
C GLU A 133 19.82 -11.00 -4.34
N LEU A 134 19.48 -12.02 -5.12
CA LEU A 134 18.55 -13.06 -4.68
C LEU A 134 19.24 -13.92 -3.61
N ALA A 135 18.95 -13.63 -2.35
CA ALA A 135 19.58 -14.28 -1.21
C ALA A 135 18.56 -14.71 -0.15
N GLU A 136 18.80 -15.88 0.45
CA GLU A 136 18.09 -16.31 1.66
C GLU A 136 18.65 -15.53 2.85
N GLY A 137 17.77 -15.04 3.72
CA GLY A 137 18.19 -14.36 4.92
C GLY A 137 17.09 -13.56 5.61
N PHE A 138 17.50 -12.83 6.64
CA PHE A 138 16.67 -11.91 7.37
C PHE A 138 17.42 -10.60 7.59
N VAL A 139 16.66 -9.55 7.90
CA VAL A 139 17.19 -8.24 8.28
C VAL A 139 16.56 -7.78 9.57
N THR A 140 17.26 -6.93 10.30
CA THR A 140 16.79 -6.33 11.55
C THR A 140 16.97 -4.82 11.51
N ALA A 141 16.15 -4.10 12.26
CA ALA A 141 16.29 -2.67 12.50
C ALA A 141 15.71 -2.34 13.88
N GLU A 142 16.30 -1.36 14.55
CA GLU A 142 15.81 -0.83 15.81
C GLU A 142 15.01 0.46 15.56
N VAL A 143 13.86 0.60 16.22
CA VAL A 143 13.00 1.77 16.12
C VAL A 143 12.48 2.14 17.51
N ASP A 144 12.42 3.44 17.79
CA ASP A 144 11.81 3.98 19.01
C ASP A 144 10.35 4.35 18.73
N LEU A 145 9.42 3.50 19.15
CA LEU A 145 7.99 3.72 18.93
C LEU A 145 7.46 4.97 19.64
N ALA A 146 8.02 5.34 20.79
CA ALA A 146 7.60 6.53 21.52
C ALA A 146 8.03 7.81 20.78
N ALA A 147 9.27 7.86 20.31
CA ALA A 147 9.77 8.97 19.49
C ALA A 147 8.98 9.12 18.17
N LEU A 148 8.63 7.99 17.54
CA LEU A 148 7.81 7.99 16.32
C LEU A 148 6.38 8.45 16.57
N ALA A 149 5.79 8.06 17.71
CA ALA A 149 4.46 8.54 18.11
C ALA A 149 4.47 10.07 18.31
N ALA A 150 5.49 10.61 18.98
CA ALA A 150 5.65 12.06 19.15
C ALA A 150 5.80 12.77 17.80
N SER A 151 6.68 12.26 16.93
CA SER A 151 6.91 12.81 15.59
C SER A 151 5.63 12.83 14.74
N ARG A 152 4.80 11.77 14.84
CA ARG A 152 3.53 11.66 14.11
C ARG A 152 2.50 12.69 14.56
N VAL A 153 2.48 13.04 15.85
CA VAL A 153 1.62 14.11 16.39
C VAL A 153 2.13 15.47 15.91
N GLU A 154 3.44 15.71 15.99
CA GLU A 154 4.06 16.98 15.60
C GLU A 154 3.83 17.30 14.12
N TRP A 155 4.01 16.32 13.22
CA TRP A 155 3.83 16.52 11.79
C TRP A 155 2.37 16.80 11.39
N GLY A 156 1.40 16.42 12.21
CA GLY A 156 0.00 16.84 12.06
C GLY A 156 -0.81 16.17 10.96
N ILE A 157 -0.23 15.26 10.16
CA ILE A 157 -0.94 14.63 9.02
C ILE A 157 -2.23 13.89 9.39
N PHE A 158 -2.35 13.38 10.61
CA PHE A 158 -3.59 12.75 11.09
C PHE A 158 -4.65 13.77 11.52
N ARG A 159 -4.21 14.88 12.14
CA ARG A 159 -5.05 16.01 12.53
C ARG A 159 -5.64 16.71 11.30
N ASP A 160 -4.83 16.87 10.25
CA ASP A 160 -5.15 17.67 9.07
C ASP A 160 -5.95 16.89 8.00
N ARG A 161 -6.34 15.64 8.30
CA ARG A 161 -7.19 14.83 7.41
C ARG A 161 -8.55 15.48 7.20
N ARG A 162 -9.15 15.23 6.03
CA ARG A 162 -10.49 15.70 5.64
C ARG A 162 -11.44 14.55 5.31
N PRO A 163 -11.86 13.73 6.30
CA PRO A 163 -12.78 12.60 6.07
C PRO A 163 -14.09 13.00 5.41
N ASP A 164 -14.53 14.25 5.62
CA ASP A 164 -15.69 14.84 4.95
C ASP A 164 -15.58 14.87 3.42
N LEU A 165 -14.34 14.86 2.89
CA LEU A 165 -14.06 14.85 1.45
C LEU A 165 -13.76 13.46 0.89
N TYR A 166 -13.63 12.42 1.73
CA TYR A 166 -13.16 11.10 1.31
C TYR A 166 -14.26 10.14 0.84
N GLY A 167 -15.49 10.64 0.65
CA GLY A 167 -16.62 9.86 0.13
C GLY A 167 -16.31 9.05 -1.14
N PRO A 168 -15.56 9.57 -2.13
CA PRO A 168 -15.20 8.80 -3.34
C PRO A 168 -14.45 7.49 -3.07
N LEU A 169 -13.69 7.37 -1.96
CA LEU A 169 -12.98 6.13 -1.59
C LEU A 169 -13.92 4.97 -1.30
N LEU A 170 -15.20 5.25 -1.08
CA LEU A 170 -16.24 4.23 -0.85
C LEU A 170 -16.89 3.73 -2.15
N THR A 171 -16.43 4.21 -3.30
CA THR A 171 -16.91 3.81 -4.62
C THR A 171 -15.80 3.09 -5.39
N LYS A 172 -16.17 2.25 -6.37
CA LYS A 172 -15.17 1.59 -7.25
C LYS A 172 -14.84 2.40 -8.51
N ASP A 173 -15.80 3.19 -8.98
CA ASP A 173 -15.77 3.91 -10.26
C ASP A 173 -15.77 5.44 -10.10
N GLY A 174 -15.81 5.94 -8.86
CA GLY A 174 -15.91 7.38 -8.58
C GLY A 174 -17.32 7.96 -8.70
N CYS A 175 -18.33 7.15 -9.06
CA CYS A 175 -19.71 7.60 -9.26
C CYS A 175 -20.59 7.20 -8.06
N GLY A 176 -21.36 8.14 -7.49
CA GLY A 176 -22.43 7.81 -6.53
C GLY A 176 -22.14 7.99 -5.04
N GLY A 177 -21.06 8.68 -4.65
CA GLY A 177 -20.84 9.09 -3.26
C GLY A 177 -21.71 10.28 -2.84
N GLY A 178 -23.01 10.05 -2.62
CA GLY A 178 -23.92 11.03 -2.05
C GLY A 178 -23.61 11.32 -0.58
N GLY A 179 -22.83 12.37 -0.33
CA GLY A 179 -22.63 12.98 1.00
C GLY A 179 -22.37 14.46 0.80
N GLY A 180 -23.38 15.30 1.07
CA GLY A 180 -23.40 16.71 0.70
C GLY A 180 -22.32 17.56 1.35
N SER A 181 -21.59 18.31 0.52
CA SER A 181 -21.28 19.71 0.79
C SER A 181 -21.14 20.42 -0.55
N ALA A 182 -22.23 21.06 -0.97
CA ALA A 182 -22.16 22.11 -1.96
C ALA A 182 -21.32 23.25 -1.37
N TYR A 183 -20.07 23.37 -1.79
CA TYR A 183 -19.36 24.65 -1.68
C TYR A 183 -19.99 25.61 -2.69
N GLY A 184 -21.08 26.24 -2.27
CA GLY A 184 -21.63 27.42 -2.89
C GLY A 184 -20.69 28.60 -2.60
N TYR A 185 -19.91 29.01 -3.59
CA TYR A 185 -19.44 30.38 -3.67
C TYR A 185 -20.47 31.18 -4.47
N GLY A 186 -21.19 32.05 -3.78
CA GLY A 186 -22.06 33.04 -4.40
C GLY A 186 -21.23 33.95 -5.32
N GLY A 187 -21.57 33.93 -6.60
CA GLY A 187 -21.00 34.80 -7.62
C GLY A 187 -21.93 34.82 -8.83
N SER A 188 -22.85 35.79 -8.84
CA SER A 188 -23.76 36.07 -9.94
C SER A 188 -23.02 36.22 -11.27
N SER A 189 -23.35 35.39 -12.27
CA SER A 189 -23.58 35.87 -13.64
C SER A 189 -24.39 34.85 -14.45
N LYS A 190 -25.35 35.37 -15.22
CA LYS A 190 -26.25 34.63 -16.11
C LYS A 190 -25.49 34.14 -17.34
N GLY A 191 -25.84 32.96 -17.85
CA GLY A 191 -25.52 32.52 -19.22
C GLY A 191 -25.32 31.01 -19.32
N GLY A 192 -26.24 30.31 -19.99
CA GLY A 192 -26.33 28.85 -19.97
C GLY A 192 -25.31 28.11 -20.84
N SER A 193 -25.03 26.86 -20.46
CA SER A 193 -24.88 25.68 -21.32
C SER A 193 -24.55 24.49 -20.42
N LYS A 194 -25.45 23.50 -20.32
CA LYS A 194 -25.13 22.19 -19.73
C LYS A 194 -24.41 21.37 -20.82
N ALA A 195 -23.12 21.17 -20.66
CA ALA A 195 -22.31 20.19 -21.38
C ALA A 195 -21.12 19.83 -20.46
N GLY A 196 -20.79 18.58 -20.14
CA GLY A 196 -21.41 17.32 -20.49
C GLY A 196 -20.92 16.23 -19.51
N CYS A 197 -21.85 15.41 -19.02
CA CYS A 197 -21.55 14.02 -18.75
C CYS A 197 -21.55 13.32 -20.11
N ALA A 198 -20.38 13.00 -20.66
CA ALA A 198 -20.26 11.98 -21.70
C ALA A 198 -20.12 10.64 -20.98
N ALA A 199 -21.20 9.87 -20.84
CA ALA A 199 -21.74 8.96 -21.85
C ALA A 199 -20.83 7.72 -22.05
N GLY A 200 -21.21 6.63 -21.37
CA GLY A 200 -20.59 5.32 -21.51
C GLY A 200 -21.33 4.19 -20.78
N CYS A 201 -22.64 4.34 -20.55
CA CYS A 201 -23.51 3.23 -20.14
C CYS A 201 -24.52 2.98 -21.24
N SER A 202 -24.26 1.98 -22.08
CA SER A 202 -25.30 1.30 -22.84
C SER A 202 -24.92 -0.17 -22.94
N GLY A 203 -25.55 -1.00 -22.10
CA GLY A 203 -25.72 -2.40 -22.41
C GLY A 203 -26.66 -2.55 -23.60
N LYS A 204 -26.41 -3.58 -24.41
CA LYS A 204 -27.42 -4.27 -25.21
C LYS A 204 -27.13 -5.76 -25.15
N GLU A 205 -28.06 -6.49 -24.56
CA GLU A 205 -28.38 -7.87 -24.94
C GLU A 205 -28.90 -7.86 -26.39
N ASP A 206 -28.51 -8.86 -27.19
CA ASP A 206 -29.40 -9.74 -27.97
C ASP A 206 -28.65 -10.54 -29.07
N GLY A 207 -28.71 -11.87 -28.92
CA GLY A 207 -28.96 -12.90 -29.94
C GLY A 207 -28.17 -12.98 -31.25
N HIS A 208 -27.29 -13.97 -31.37
CA HIS A 208 -27.43 -15.18 -32.22
C HIS A 208 -26.34 -16.20 -31.90
#